data_AF-A0A2A4JJU8-F1
#
_entry.id   AF-A0A2A4JJU8-F1
#
_cell.length_a   1.000
_cell.length_b   1.000
_cell.length_c   1.000
_cell.angle_alpha   90.00
_cell.angle_beta   90.00
_cell.angle_gamma   90.00
#
_symmetry.space_group_name_H-M   'P 1'
#
loop_
_entity.id
_entity.type
_entity.pdbx_description
1 polymer ?
#
loop_
_entity_poly.entity_id
_entity_poly.type
_entity_poly.pdbx_seq_one_letter_code
_entity_poly.pdbx_strand_id
1 'polypeptide(L)'
;MLLSVGVYFALVALSTSQMAPIVSISQGVVIGSLSSTGNYYEFHGIPYADSTSGVNRFKAPRPAPSFQNAFVANRKDIKCVRSLGVGYEGTEDCLVANVYTPVVDSTKNLPVMVWIKGREFDQPTEPPISFRNFVEKDVIVVTLNYRESVLGFLCLGTETAPGNAGLKDIIAGLKWVKANIGPFGGDPNDITLFGHGSGAAAVDLVTMSPSATNLVQKAIVQSGNAIAPWAVSRDNLKYALEVAEALGHEVTSIQQLSDIFTRTSLAALMGVINELDLTDNSLAFSPCVERVGLPGVETFLTKTPAEIIRTNEFLQIPMILGYVDNEGTIRSEEALEGDWLQRMQNSFTDFLQPDLKFETSAQETAVAQNIRTFYFANDPIDLTSVDEYVDYIGDTMVLVSTIREARSRAAASASPIYLYQFSYRGTLGQPFVAPIDVESAAHSEELAYMFYDNPPETTPVRDLSIGDILVERWTNFAKTGNPTTTLSQITWTPYTSSQANYIRVLSNEEIEQVESATFEVVLQRPHPDTITFWDQIYETHFLDAQSNWDIIIRDEDDDDSGNGDSGNDDNGNDDNGNDDNGNDDNGNDDVGGDDGGDDDDNNSASTNIGYTFLIVCLFTMLNKIHSSQMLL
;
A
#
# COMPACT_ATOMS: atom_id res chain seq x y z
N MET A 1 -39.58 -36.10 -46.77
CA MET A 1 -38.87 -34.82 -46.98
C MET A 1 -39.03 -33.88 -45.77
N LEU A 2 -39.02 -34.41 -44.53
CA LEU A 2 -39.13 -33.64 -43.28
C LEU A 2 -38.08 -34.05 -42.24
N LEU A 3 -37.31 -35.13 -42.49
CA LEU A 3 -36.20 -35.58 -41.65
C LEU A 3 -34.83 -35.00 -42.08
N SER A 4 -34.74 -34.40 -43.27
CA SER A 4 -33.52 -33.77 -43.78
C SER A 4 -33.36 -32.29 -43.42
N VAL A 5 -34.38 -31.65 -42.86
CA VAL A 5 -34.35 -30.22 -42.45
C VAL A 5 -33.96 -30.06 -40.98
N GLY A 6 -34.26 -31.04 -40.12
CA GLY A 6 -33.89 -31.01 -38.70
C GLY A 6 -32.40 -31.24 -38.43
N VAL A 7 -31.71 -31.99 -39.29
CA VAL A 7 -30.25 -32.23 -39.16
C VAL A 7 -29.44 -31.01 -39.64
N TYR A 8 -29.96 -30.21 -40.57
CA TYR A 8 -29.29 -28.98 -41.01
C TYR A 8 -29.38 -27.86 -39.98
N PHE A 9 -30.47 -27.78 -39.21
CA PHE A 9 -30.58 -26.81 -38.10
C PHE A 9 -29.82 -27.23 -36.83
N ALA A 10 -29.62 -28.54 -36.61
CA ALA A 10 -28.74 -29.03 -35.53
C ALA A 10 -27.25 -28.86 -35.84
N LEU A 11 -26.87 -28.73 -37.12
CA LEU A 11 -25.49 -28.46 -37.57
C LEU A 11 -25.17 -26.96 -37.70
N VAL A 12 -26.17 -26.08 -37.76
CA VAL A 12 -25.99 -24.61 -37.72
C VAL A 12 -26.09 -24.04 -36.30
N ALA A 13 -26.51 -24.87 -35.33
CA ALA A 13 -26.37 -24.61 -33.89
C ALA A 13 -25.08 -25.19 -33.29
N LEU A 14 -24.07 -25.50 -34.13
CA LEU A 14 -22.69 -25.24 -33.73
C LEU A 14 -22.56 -23.73 -33.67
N SER A 15 -22.97 -23.17 -32.54
CA SER A 15 -22.49 -21.89 -32.07
C SER A 15 -21.03 -21.79 -32.48
N THR A 16 -20.66 -20.68 -33.11
CA THR A 16 -19.28 -20.24 -33.12
C THR A 16 -18.88 -20.07 -31.65
N SER A 17 -18.55 -21.16 -30.95
CA SER A 17 -17.76 -21.10 -29.74
C SER A 17 -16.43 -20.58 -30.24
N GLN A 18 -16.28 -19.26 -30.18
CA GLN A 18 -15.00 -18.61 -30.40
C GLN A 18 -14.03 -19.39 -29.52
N MET A 19 -13.07 -20.08 -30.14
CA MET A 19 -12.18 -20.98 -29.39
C MET A 19 -11.55 -20.16 -28.27
N ALA A 20 -11.67 -20.66 -27.04
CA ALA A 20 -11.09 -19.98 -25.89
C ALA A 20 -9.61 -19.68 -26.17
N PRO A 21 -9.11 -18.47 -25.87
CA PRO A 21 -7.72 -18.14 -26.12
C PRO A 21 -6.80 -19.08 -25.33
N ILE A 22 -5.79 -19.63 -26.00
CA ILE A 22 -4.82 -20.55 -25.39
C ILE A 22 -3.43 -19.99 -25.57
N VAL A 23 -2.66 -19.93 -24.48
CA VAL A 23 -1.25 -19.56 -24.47
C VAL A 23 -0.40 -20.64 -23.82
N SER A 24 0.85 -20.78 -24.25
CA SER A 24 1.84 -21.66 -23.61
C SER A 24 2.88 -20.81 -22.90
N ILE A 25 2.94 -20.91 -21.58
CA ILE A 25 3.87 -20.18 -20.71
C ILE A 25 4.85 -21.16 -20.05
N SER A 26 5.82 -20.67 -19.28
CA SER A 26 6.84 -21.50 -18.64
C SER A 26 6.26 -22.57 -17.70
N GLN A 27 5.10 -22.29 -17.10
CA GLN A 27 4.41 -23.22 -16.20
C GLN A 27 3.59 -24.28 -16.93
N GLY A 28 3.21 -24.07 -18.19
CA GLY A 28 2.32 -24.96 -18.94
C GLY A 28 1.33 -24.21 -19.82
N VAL A 29 0.25 -24.89 -20.20
CA VAL A 29 -0.80 -24.33 -21.05
C VAL A 29 -1.83 -23.59 -20.20
N VAL A 30 -2.19 -22.37 -20.61
CA VAL A 30 -3.20 -21.54 -19.95
C VAL A 30 -4.32 -21.22 -20.93
N ILE A 31 -5.57 -21.38 -20.48
CA ILE A 31 -6.79 -21.12 -21.24
C ILE A 31 -7.49 -19.92 -20.62
N GLY A 32 -7.71 -18.87 -21.40
CA GLY A 32 -8.42 -17.66 -20.97
C GLY A 32 -9.84 -17.59 -21.54
N SER A 33 -10.38 -16.38 -21.59
CA SER A 33 -11.69 -16.06 -22.17
C SER A 33 -11.64 -14.79 -23.00
N LEU A 34 -12.60 -14.62 -23.91
CA LEU A 34 -12.90 -13.30 -24.46
C LEU A 34 -13.66 -12.50 -23.39
N SER A 35 -13.38 -11.20 -23.28
CA SER A 35 -14.10 -10.28 -22.41
C SER A 35 -15.60 -10.26 -22.73
N SER A 36 -16.43 -9.95 -21.74
CA SER A 36 -17.89 -9.85 -21.90
C SER A 36 -18.32 -8.81 -22.94
N THR A 37 -17.50 -7.80 -23.20
CA THR A 37 -17.73 -6.77 -24.22
C THR A 37 -17.23 -7.16 -25.62
N GLY A 38 -16.52 -8.29 -25.75
CA GLY A 38 -16.13 -8.87 -27.04
C GLY A 38 -14.87 -8.31 -27.70
N ASN A 39 -14.15 -7.39 -27.05
CA ASN A 39 -13.09 -6.60 -27.70
C ASN A 39 -11.65 -6.97 -27.29
N TYR A 40 -11.46 -7.77 -26.25
CA TYR A 40 -10.12 -8.18 -25.76
C TYR A 40 -10.18 -9.51 -25.02
N TYR A 41 -9.01 -10.09 -24.73
CA TYR A 41 -8.86 -11.36 -24.04
C TYR A 41 -8.44 -11.17 -22.58
N GLU A 42 -8.94 -12.06 -21.72
CA GLU A 42 -8.72 -12.03 -20.28
C GLU A 42 -8.23 -13.40 -19.79
N PHE A 43 -7.28 -13.37 -18.86
CA PHE A 43 -6.78 -14.53 -18.14
C PHE A 43 -6.70 -14.17 -16.66
N HIS A 44 -7.45 -14.86 -15.80
CA HIS A 44 -7.58 -14.53 -14.39
C HIS A 44 -6.99 -15.58 -13.47
N GLY A 45 -6.27 -15.13 -12.45
CA GLY A 45 -5.84 -15.93 -11.33
C GLY A 45 -4.70 -16.91 -11.64
N ILE A 46 -3.78 -16.55 -12.54
CA ILE A 46 -2.61 -17.38 -12.85
C ILE A 46 -1.60 -17.24 -11.70
N PRO A 47 -1.23 -18.32 -10.98
CA PRO A 47 -0.28 -18.22 -9.89
C PRO A 47 1.11 -17.83 -10.43
N TYR A 48 1.68 -16.72 -9.96
CA TYR A 48 3.03 -16.28 -10.34
C TYR A 48 4.09 -16.69 -9.31
N ALA A 49 3.66 -17.21 -8.17
CA ALA A 49 4.49 -17.72 -7.07
C ALA A 49 3.81 -18.94 -6.40
N ASP A 50 4.59 -19.68 -5.61
CA ASP A 50 4.08 -20.77 -4.78
C ASP A 50 3.32 -20.24 -3.55
N SER A 51 2.60 -21.14 -2.88
CA SER A 51 1.80 -20.82 -1.70
C SER A 51 2.63 -20.16 -0.59
N THR A 52 2.12 -19.02 -0.11
CA THR A 52 2.67 -18.26 1.00
C THR A 52 2.11 -18.66 2.36
N SER A 53 1.29 -19.70 2.47
CA SER A 53 0.70 -20.11 3.75
C SER A 53 1.68 -20.82 4.70
N GLY A 54 1.31 -20.89 5.98
CA GLY A 54 2.02 -21.70 6.98
C GLY A 54 3.46 -21.24 7.22
N VAL A 55 4.45 -22.13 7.06
CA VAL A 55 5.88 -21.80 7.30
C VAL A 55 6.46 -20.76 6.33
N ASN A 56 5.72 -20.41 5.27
CA ASN A 56 6.09 -19.39 4.28
C ASN A 56 5.41 -18.03 4.55
N ARG A 57 4.55 -17.91 5.57
CA ARG A 57 3.66 -16.77 5.84
C ARG A 57 4.29 -15.40 5.68
N PHE A 58 5.47 -15.20 6.26
CA PHE A 58 6.18 -13.91 6.26
C PHE A 58 7.48 -13.92 5.45
N LYS A 59 7.72 -14.99 4.67
CA LYS A 59 8.93 -15.18 3.88
C LYS A 59 8.74 -14.67 2.46
N ALA A 60 9.85 -14.46 1.76
CA ALA A 60 9.85 -14.24 0.32
C ALA A 60 9.12 -15.40 -0.41
N PRO A 61 8.37 -15.11 -1.48
CA PRO A 61 7.65 -16.12 -2.23
C PRO A 61 8.62 -17.07 -2.96
N ARG A 62 8.20 -18.33 -3.13
CA ARG A 62 8.94 -19.32 -3.93
C ARG A 62 8.48 -19.28 -5.40
N PRO A 63 9.28 -19.83 -6.33
CA PRO A 63 8.93 -19.85 -7.75
C PRO A 63 7.56 -20.48 -8.03
N ALA A 64 6.89 -19.99 -9.08
CA ALA A 64 5.56 -20.43 -9.48
C ALA A 64 5.46 -21.94 -9.74
N PRO A 65 4.33 -22.59 -9.39
CA PRO A 65 4.12 -24.01 -9.66
C PRO A 65 3.92 -24.29 -11.15
N SER A 66 4.35 -25.46 -11.64
CA SER A 66 4.02 -25.93 -13.00
C SER A 66 2.67 -26.63 -13.07
N PHE A 67 2.00 -26.56 -14.22
CA PHE A 67 0.72 -27.19 -14.48
C PHE A 67 0.89 -28.53 -15.21
N GLN A 68 0.35 -29.61 -14.64
CA GLN A 68 0.32 -30.91 -15.33
C GLN A 68 -0.72 -30.97 -16.45
N ASN A 69 -1.83 -30.24 -16.27
CA ASN A 69 -2.92 -30.12 -17.23
C ASN A 69 -3.10 -28.64 -17.61
N ALA A 70 -3.86 -28.36 -18.67
CA ALA A 70 -4.17 -26.98 -19.03
C ALA A 70 -4.87 -26.25 -17.86
N PHE A 71 -4.35 -25.08 -17.51
CA PHE A 71 -4.87 -24.23 -16.44
C PHE A 71 -5.96 -23.32 -16.99
N VAL A 72 -7.18 -23.42 -16.45
CA VAL A 72 -8.28 -22.52 -16.83
C VAL A 72 -8.18 -21.25 -15.97
N ALA A 73 -7.81 -20.14 -16.61
CA ALA A 73 -7.58 -18.86 -15.95
C ALA A 73 -8.88 -18.05 -15.82
N ASN A 74 -9.75 -18.49 -14.91
CA ASN A 74 -11.05 -17.88 -14.66
C ASN A 74 -11.32 -17.54 -13.17
N ARG A 75 -10.27 -17.55 -12.32
CA ARG A 75 -10.40 -17.26 -10.88
C ARG A 75 -10.33 -15.74 -10.64
N LYS A 76 -11.49 -15.08 -10.59
CA LYS A 76 -11.62 -13.61 -10.47
C LYS A 76 -11.71 -13.10 -9.02
N ASP A 77 -11.89 -14.01 -8.06
CA ASP A 77 -12.26 -13.73 -6.67
C ASP A 77 -11.12 -13.87 -5.66
N ILE A 78 -9.89 -14.14 -6.14
CA ILE A 78 -8.74 -14.32 -5.27
C ILE A 78 -8.30 -12.96 -4.73
N LYS A 79 -8.37 -12.80 -3.41
CA LYS A 79 -7.85 -11.65 -2.67
C LYS A 79 -6.83 -12.11 -1.63
N CYS A 80 -5.80 -11.31 -1.41
CA CYS A 80 -4.91 -11.50 -0.25
C CYS A 80 -5.66 -11.17 1.04
N VAL A 81 -5.21 -11.76 2.16
CA VAL A 81 -5.84 -11.52 3.46
C VAL A 81 -5.73 -10.03 3.82
N ARG A 82 -6.84 -9.45 4.25
CA ARG A 82 -6.89 -8.09 4.78
C ARG A 82 -7.93 -7.94 5.89
N SER A 83 -7.69 -6.93 6.73
CA SER A 83 -8.61 -6.49 7.78
C SER A 83 -9.77 -5.67 7.21
N LEU A 84 -10.96 -5.76 7.84
CA LEU A 84 -12.18 -5.07 7.40
C LEU A 84 -12.74 -4.09 8.45
N GLY A 85 -11.98 -3.73 9.48
CA GLY A 85 -12.48 -3.08 10.70
C GLY A 85 -13.24 -4.04 11.61
N VAL A 86 -13.98 -5.00 11.05
CA VAL A 86 -14.53 -6.16 11.77
C VAL A 86 -14.25 -7.44 10.99
N GLY A 87 -13.42 -8.32 11.54
CA GLY A 87 -13.03 -9.56 10.88
C GLY A 87 -12.02 -9.36 9.75
N TYR A 88 -12.03 -10.25 8.77
CA TYR A 88 -11.11 -10.24 7.62
C TYR A 88 -11.73 -10.91 6.40
N GLU A 89 -11.18 -10.65 5.21
CA GLU A 89 -11.45 -11.43 4.00
C GLU A 89 -10.14 -11.92 3.36
N GLY A 90 -10.26 -12.72 2.29
CA GLY A 90 -9.13 -13.19 1.49
C GLY A 90 -8.49 -14.49 1.97
N THR A 91 -7.38 -14.86 1.34
CA THR A 91 -6.64 -16.11 1.60
C THR A 91 -5.13 -15.84 1.64
N GLU A 92 -4.38 -16.66 2.40
CA GLU A 92 -2.92 -16.59 2.42
C GLU A 92 -2.30 -17.04 1.09
N ASP A 93 -2.98 -17.88 0.31
CA ASP A 93 -2.53 -18.32 -1.02
C ASP A 93 -3.17 -17.44 -2.12
N CYS A 94 -2.62 -16.24 -2.27
CA CYS A 94 -3.23 -15.18 -3.07
C CYS A 94 -2.37 -14.64 -4.21
N LEU A 95 -1.14 -15.13 -4.39
CA LEU A 95 -0.15 -14.59 -5.32
C LEU A 95 -0.46 -14.98 -6.78
N VAL A 96 -1.41 -14.26 -7.37
CA VAL A 96 -1.89 -14.47 -8.72
C VAL A 96 -1.79 -13.22 -9.59
N ALA A 97 -1.63 -13.45 -10.89
CA ALA A 97 -1.63 -12.45 -11.94
C ALA A 97 -2.91 -12.57 -12.78
N ASN A 98 -3.45 -11.43 -13.20
CA ASN A 98 -4.46 -11.34 -14.26
C ASN A 98 -3.85 -10.64 -15.47
N VAL A 99 -4.15 -11.13 -16.68
CA VAL A 99 -3.63 -10.56 -17.93
C VAL A 99 -4.81 -10.15 -18.83
N TYR A 100 -4.78 -8.90 -19.28
CA TYR A 100 -5.75 -8.29 -20.19
C TYR A 100 -5.00 -7.87 -21.45
N THR A 101 -5.35 -8.46 -22.60
CA THR A 101 -4.61 -8.25 -23.85
C THR A 101 -5.55 -8.08 -25.04
N PRO A 102 -5.26 -7.15 -25.98
CA PRO A 102 -6.11 -6.97 -27.16
C PRO A 102 -5.95 -8.11 -28.17
N VAL A 103 -4.87 -8.90 -28.04
CA VAL A 103 -4.52 -9.95 -29.00
C VAL A 103 -3.75 -11.08 -28.33
N VAL A 104 -3.98 -12.33 -28.78
CA VAL A 104 -3.16 -13.48 -28.39
C VAL A 104 -2.30 -13.88 -29.58
N ASP A 105 -1.18 -13.17 -29.74
CA ASP A 105 -0.25 -13.34 -30.86
C ASP A 105 1.19 -13.04 -30.39
N SER A 106 1.99 -14.10 -30.24
CA SER A 106 3.39 -14.01 -29.79
C SER A 106 4.33 -13.28 -30.76
N THR A 107 3.86 -12.90 -31.95
CA THR A 107 4.63 -12.07 -32.89
C THR A 107 4.49 -10.57 -32.62
N LYS A 108 3.54 -10.20 -31.76
CA LYS A 108 3.38 -8.83 -31.26
C LYS A 108 4.33 -8.57 -30.10
N ASN A 109 4.71 -7.31 -29.95
CA ASN A 109 5.54 -6.79 -28.87
C ASN A 109 4.86 -5.53 -28.31
N LEU A 110 3.69 -5.70 -27.71
CA LEU A 110 2.95 -4.59 -27.13
C LEU A 110 3.57 -4.16 -25.79
N PRO A 111 3.59 -2.86 -25.46
CA PRO A 111 4.02 -2.41 -24.14
C PRO A 111 3.14 -3.04 -23.06
N VAL A 112 3.78 -3.37 -21.93
CA VAL A 112 3.13 -4.05 -20.81
C VAL A 112 3.03 -3.07 -19.64
N MET A 113 1.81 -2.81 -19.19
CA MET A 113 1.52 -2.00 -18.02
C MET A 113 1.15 -2.93 -16.85
N VAL A 114 1.96 -2.95 -15.80
CA VAL A 114 1.74 -3.78 -14.62
C VAL A 114 1.12 -2.92 -13.52
N TRP A 115 -0.14 -3.18 -13.18
CA TRP A 115 -0.90 -2.47 -12.15
C TRP A 115 -0.68 -3.09 -10.76
N ILE A 116 -0.28 -2.24 -9.82
CA ILE A 116 -0.21 -2.54 -8.38
C ILE A 116 -1.30 -1.74 -7.68
N LYS A 117 -2.31 -2.45 -7.18
CA LYS A 117 -3.41 -1.83 -6.44
C LYS A 117 -2.96 -1.26 -5.09
N GLY A 118 -3.58 -0.18 -4.65
CA GLY A 118 -3.55 0.29 -3.25
C GLY A 118 -4.75 -0.20 -2.45
N ARG A 119 -4.82 0.18 -1.16
CA ARG A 119 -5.88 -0.23 -0.21
C ARG A 119 -7.26 0.26 -0.63
N GLU A 120 -7.33 1.43 -1.23
CA GLU A 120 -8.54 2.07 -1.75
C GLU A 120 -9.25 1.23 -2.84
N PHE A 121 -8.54 0.29 -3.48
CA PHE A 121 -9.10 -0.66 -4.46
C PHE A 121 -9.78 -1.88 -3.82
N ASP A 122 -9.76 -1.97 -2.49
CA ASP A 122 -10.39 -3.09 -1.80
C ASP A 122 -11.88 -2.88 -1.54
N GLN A 123 -12.37 -1.66 -1.71
CA GLN A 123 -13.81 -1.37 -1.67
C GLN A 123 -14.46 -1.75 -3.01
N PRO A 124 -15.66 -2.34 -3.00
CA PRO A 124 -16.42 -2.53 -4.24
C PRO A 124 -16.67 -1.17 -4.88
N THR A 125 -16.10 -0.95 -6.08
CA THR A 125 -16.46 0.20 -6.91
C THR A 125 -17.68 -0.15 -7.73
N GLU A 126 -18.60 0.79 -7.90
CA GLU A 126 -19.77 0.63 -8.77
C GLU A 126 -19.81 1.75 -9.82
N PRO A 127 -19.41 1.50 -11.08
CA PRO A 127 -19.11 0.19 -11.65
C PRO A 127 -17.76 -0.40 -11.22
N PRO A 128 -17.56 -1.73 -11.35
CA PRO A 128 -16.27 -2.37 -11.11
C PRO A 128 -15.17 -1.82 -12.03
N ILE A 129 -13.95 -1.76 -11.50
CA ILE A 129 -12.74 -1.40 -12.25
C ILE A 129 -12.59 -2.24 -13.53
N SER A 130 -12.33 -1.55 -14.63
CA SER A 130 -12.06 -2.17 -15.93
C SER A 130 -10.82 -1.58 -16.57
N PHE A 131 -10.00 -2.45 -17.16
CA PHE A 131 -8.82 -2.06 -17.93
C PHE A 131 -9.11 -1.91 -19.43
N ARG A 132 -10.39 -1.96 -19.83
CA ARG A 132 -10.79 -1.89 -21.23
C ARG A 132 -10.20 -0.68 -21.94
N ASN A 133 -10.35 0.52 -21.38
CA ASN A 133 -9.88 1.76 -22.01
C ASN A 133 -8.37 1.72 -22.28
N PHE A 134 -7.59 1.07 -21.41
CA PHE A 134 -6.16 0.87 -21.64
C PHE A 134 -5.91 -0.14 -22.76
N VAL A 135 -6.56 -1.31 -22.70
CA VAL A 135 -6.35 -2.39 -23.67
C VAL A 135 -6.75 -1.97 -25.09
N GLU A 136 -7.80 -1.15 -25.24
CA GLU A 136 -8.22 -0.58 -26.53
C GLU A 136 -7.20 0.41 -27.13
N LYS A 137 -6.19 0.82 -26.35
CA LYS A 137 -5.05 1.63 -26.82
C LYS A 137 -3.82 0.78 -27.12
N ASP A 138 -3.96 -0.50 -27.45
CA ASP A 138 -2.87 -1.40 -27.86
C ASP A 138 -1.76 -1.54 -26.80
N VAL A 139 -2.14 -1.68 -25.53
CA VAL A 139 -1.23 -2.10 -24.44
C VAL A 139 -1.78 -3.36 -23.78
N ILE A 140 -0.89 -4.11 -23.13
CA ILE A 140 -1.28 -5.21 -22.25
C ILE A 140 -1.31 -4.69 -20.83
N VAL A 141 -2.39 -4.99 -20.10
CA VAL A 141 -2.43 -4.74 -18.66
C VAL A 141 -2.26 -6.04 -17.90
N VAL A 142 -1.40 -6.04 -16.90
CA VAL A 142 -1.25 -7.14 -15.94
C VAL A 142 -1.54 -6.60 -14.54
N THR A 143 -2.43 -7.24 -13.78
CA THR A 143 -2.58 -6.92 -12.35
C THR A 143 -1.90 -7.98 -11.50
N LEU A 144 -1.24 -7.58 -10.42
CA LEU A 144 -0.63 -8.51 -9.46
C LEU A 144 -1.29 -8.36 -8.09
N ASN A 145 -1.76 -9.47 -7.52
CA ASN A 145 -2.03 -9.54 -6.09
C ASN A 145 -0.70 -9.67 -5.34
N TYR A 146 -0.53 -8.99 -4.22
CA TYR A 146 0.64 -9.12 -3.33
C TYR A 146 0.17 -9.11 -1.87
N ARG A 147 0.94 -9.70 -0.94
CA ARG A 147 0.55 -9.67 0.47
C ARG A 147 0.61 -8.26 1.03
N GLU A 148 -0.41 -7.90 1.80
CA GLU A 148 -0.59 -6.58 2.43
C GLU A 148 -0.53 -6.70 3.96
N SER A 149 -0.50 -5.56 4.66
CA SER A 149 -0.51 -5.50 6.14
C SER A 149 0.55 -6.41 6.78
N VAL A 150 0.28 -6.97 7.96
CA VAL A 150 1.20 -7.84 8.71
C VAL A 150 1.74 -9.02 7.88
N LEU A 151 0.96 -9.57 6.95
CA LEU A 151 1.41 -10.72 6.15
C LEU A 151 2.45 -10.32 5.09
N GLY A 152 2.35 -9.10 4.57
CA GLY A 152 3.30 -8.54 3.62
C GLY A 152 4.50 -7.86 4.29
N PHE A 153 4.32 -7.33 5.49
CA PHE A 153 5.21 -6.30 6.03
C PHE A 153 5.63 -6.49 7.49
N LEU A 154 5.35 -7.65 8.11
CA LEU A 154 6.00 -8.00 9.37
C LEU A 154 7.53 -8.02 9.17
N CYS A 155 8.23 -7.14 9.86
CA CYS A 155 9.67 -6.93 9.71
C CYS A 155 10.39 -7.10 11.05
N LEU A 156 10.82 -8.34 11.31
CA LEU A 156 11.53 -8.71 12.55
C LEU A 156 13.03 -8.90 12.32
N GLY A 157 13.47 -8.96 11.06
CA GLY A 157 14.88 -9.20 10.74
C GLY A 157 15.35 -10.59 11.16
N THR A 158 14.46 -11.58 11.08
CA THR A 158 14.74 -12.99 11.29
C THR A 158 14.55 -13.78 9.99
N GLU A 159 15.04 -15.02 9.92
CA GLU A 159 14.83 -15.87 8.74
C GLU A 159 13.34 -16.21 8.51
N THR A 160 12.51 -16.16 9.56
CA THR A 160 11.07 -16.43 9.49
C THR A 160 10.25 -15.21 9.08
N ALA A 161 10.69 -14.00 9.42
CA ALA A 161 10.05 -12.75 9.08
C ALA A 161 11.10 -11.65 8.79
N PRO A 162 11.81 -11.74 7.64
CA PRO A 162 12.91 -10.82 7.34
C PRO A 162 12.44 -9.40 7.01
N GLY A 163 11.18 -9.22 6.64
CA GLY A 163 10.62 -7.97 6.15
C GLY A 163 10.28 -8.00 4.65
N ASN A 164 9.49 -7.02 4.25
CA ASN A 164 9.17 -6.68 2.85
C ASN A 164 8.67 -7.86 1.99
N ALA A 165 7.96 -8.82 2.57
CA ALA A 165 7.42 -9.97 1.85
C ALA A 165 6.49 -9.53 0.70
N GLY A 166 5.63 -8.52 0.92
CA GLY A 166 4.75 -7.95 -0.11
C GLY A 166 5.51 -7.31 -1.28
N LEU A 167 6.62 -6.59 -1.03
CA LEU A 167 7.45 -6.05 -2.11
C LEU A 167 8.21 -7.15 -2.87
N LYS A 168 8.63 -8.20 -2.17
CA LYS A 168 9.23 -9.40 -2.78
C LYS A 168 8.21 -10.18 -3.62
N ASP A 169 6.92 -10.14 -3.26
CA ASP A 169 5.82 -10.65 -4.09
C ASP A 169 5.72 -9.89 -5.41
N ILE A 170 5.76 -8.56 -5.37
CA ILE A 170 5.77 -7.72 -6.59
C ILE A 170 6.98 -8.04 -7.46
N ILE A 171 8.18 -8.19 -6.89
CA ILE A 171 9.39 -8.60 -7.64
C ILE A 171 9.21 -9.97 -8.28
N ALA A 172 8.64 -10.95 -7.56
CA ALA A 172 8.37 -12.27 -8.12
C ALA A 172 7.36 -12.20 -9.28
N GLY A 173 6.31 -11.39 -9.13
CA GLY A 173 5.34 -11.13 -10.19
C GLY A 173 5.97 -10.45 -11.41
N LEU A 174 6.86 -9.48 -11.23
CA LEU A 174 7.59 -8.84 -12.33
C LEU A 174 8.54 -9.81 -13.05
N LYS A 175 9.26 -10.66 -12.30
CA LYS A 175 10.06 -11.75 -12.86
C LYS A 175 9.20 -12.71 -13.68
N TRP A 176 7.99 -13.03 -13.19
CA TRP A 176 7.02 -13.85 -13.89
C TRP A 176 6.52 -13.19 -15.18
N VAL A 177 6.13 -11.90 -15.13
CA VAL A 177 5.70 -11.14 -16.31
C VAL A 177 6.79 -11.16 -17.36
N LYS A 178 8.02 -10.83 -16.98
CA LYS A 178 9.17 -10.84 -17.90
C LYS A 178 9.41 -12.20 -18.55
N ALA A 179 9.19 -13.29 -17.82
CA ALA A 179 9.36 -14.64 -18.35
C ALA A 179 8.20 -15.12 -19.24
N ASN A 180 6.99 -14.58 -19.05
CA ASN A 180 5.76 -15.21 -19.57
C ASN A 180 4.88 -14.31 -20.44
N ILE A 181 5.12 -12.99 -20.53
CA ILE A 181 4.19 -12.09 -21.22
C ILE A 181 4.24 -12.17 -22.75
N GLY A 182 5.34 -12.68 -23.31
CA GLY A 182 5.52 -12.83 -24.77
C GLY A 182 4.40 -13.61 -25.46
N PRO A 183 4.03 -14.82 -25.00
CA PRO A 183 2.88 -15.57 -25.49
C PRO A 183 1.53 -14.83 -25.47
N PHE A 184 1.37 -13.80 -24.63
CA PHE A 184 0.18 -12.94 -24.59
C PHE A 184 0.27 -11.75 -25.55
N GLY A 185 1.37 -11.62 -26.30
CA GLY A 185 1.64 -10.54 -27.26
C GLY A 185 2.42 -9.35 -26.69
N GLY A 186 2.95 -9.46 -25.47
CA GLY A 186 3.64 -8.37 -24.77
C GLY A 186 5.15 -8.39 -24.99
N ASP A 187 5.77 -7.22 -24.94
CA ASP A 187 7.22 -7.07 -24.92
C ASP A 187 7.77 -7.20 -23.49
N PRO A 188 8.53 -8.27 -23.16
CA PRO A 188 9.12 -8.44 -21.83
C PRO A 188 10.24 -7.44 -21.51
N ASN A 189 10.63 -6.59 -22.47
CA ASN A 189 11.62 -5.52 -22.29
C ASN A 189 11.00 -4.12 -22.30
N ASP A 190 9.66 -4.02 -22.36
CA ASP A 190 8.96 -2.75 -22.27
C ASP A 190 7.83 -2.79 -21.23
N ILE A 191 8.24 -2.84 -19.96
CA ILE A 191 7.37 -2.93 -18.80
C ILE A 191 7.29 -1.57 -18.09
N THR A 192 6.06 -1.05 -17.99
CA THR A 192 5.71 0.11 -17.17
C THR A 192 5.02 -0.36 -15.91
N LEU A 193 5.59 -0.07 -14.74
CA LEU A 193 4.96 -0.36 -13.46
C LEU A 193 4.12 0.85 -13.03
N PHE A 194 2.88 0.65 -12.62
CA PHE A 194 2.03 1.75 -12.17
C PHE A 194 1.09 1.33 -11.04
N GLY A 195 0.73 2.29 -10.19
CA GLY A 195 -0.14 2.06 -9.04
C GLY A 195 -0.70 3.37 -8.50
N HIS A 196 -1.62 3.24 -7.56
CA HIS A 196 -2.20 4.35 -6.80
C HIS A 196 -2.05 4.11 -5.30
N GLY A 197 -1.98 5.17 -4.49
CA GLY A 197 -1.95 5.10 -3.03
C GLY A 197 -0.78 4.24 -2.52
N SER A 198 -1.09 3.27 -1.65
CA SER A 198 -0.08 2.31 -1.15
C SER A 198 0.56 1.47 -2.26
N GLY A 199 -0.18 1.20 -3.33
CA GLY A 199 0.35 0.55 -4.54
C GLY A 199 1.36 1.43 -5.27
N ALA A 200 1.13 2.75 -5.34
CA ALA A 200 2.07 3.71 -5.92
C ALA A 200 3.37 3.83 -5.09
N ALA A 201 3.25 3.86 -3.76
CA ALA A 201 4.43 3.80 -2.88
C ALA A 201 5.22 2.49 -3.09
N ALA A 202 4.53 1.36 -3.25
CA ALA A 202 5.18 0.09 -3.58
C ALA A 202 5.86 0.11 -4.96
N VAL A 203 5.22 0.69 -5.99
CA VAL A 203 5.83 0.91 -7.32
C VAL A 203 7.12 1.70 -7.18
N ASP A 204 7.09 2.79 -6.43
CA ASP A 204 8.22 3.67 -6.24
C ASP A 204 9.37 2.98 -5.50
N LEU A 205 9.06 2.26 -4.41
CA LEU A 205 10.03 1.43 -3.67
C LEU A 205 10.65 0.33 -4.55
N VAL A 206 9.89 -0.25 -5.49
CA VAL A 206 10.43 -1.18 -6.48
C VAL A 206 11.47 -0.48 -7.37
N THR A 207 11.26 0.78 -7.76
CA THR A 207 12.28 1.54 -8.51
C THR A 207 13.56 1.81 -7.72
N MET A 208 13.52 1.69 -6.40
CA MET A 208 14.67 1.88 -5.51
C MET A 208 15.40 0.57 -5.17
N SER A 209 14.80 -0.59 -5.47
CA SER A 209 15.40 -1.88 -5.14
C SER A 209 16.32 -2.39 -6.25
N PRO A 210 17.56 -2.84 -5.92
CA PRO A 210 18.43 -3.51 -6.87
C PRO A 210 17.78 -4.76 -7.52
N SER A 211 16.89 -5.44 -6.81
CA SER A 211 16.17 -6.63 -7.31
C SER A 211 15.22 -6.32 -8.47
N ALA A 212 14.90 -5.04 -8.72
CA ALA A 212 14.09 -4.59 -9.86
C ALA A 212 14.91 -4.30 -11.13
N THR A 213 16.24 -4.42 -11.07
CA THR A 213 17.12 -4.14 -12.21
C THR A 213 16.73 -4.99 -13.42
N ASN A 214 16.54 -4.34 -14.57
CA ASN A 214 16.04 -4.93 -15.82
C ASN A 214 14.61 -5.50 -15.77
N LEU A 215 13.82 -5.27 -14.72
CA LEU A 215 12.42 -5.70 -14.66
C LEU A 215 11.43 -4.61 -15.08
N VAL A 216 11.78 -3.34 -14.85
CA VAL A 216 10.90 -2.20 -15.11
C VAL A 216 11.66 -1.14 -15.92
N GLN A 217 11.00 -0.56 -16.92
CA GLN A 217 11.58 0.45 -17.81
C GLN A 217 10.99 1.84 -17.59
N LYS A 218 9.79 1.93 -16.99
CA LYS A 218 9.06 3.17 -16.73
C LYS A 218 8.18 3.01 -15.49
N ALA A 219 7.91 4.08 -14.76
CA ALA A 219 7.01 4.04 -13.61
C ALA A 219 5.97 5.16 -13.62
N ILE A 220 4.76 4.88 -13.10
CA ILE A 220 3.73 5.89 -12.85
C ILE A 220 3.25 5.75 -11.41
N VAL A 221 3.37 6.83 -10.65
CA VAL A 221 3.25 6.88 -9.18
C VAL A 221 2.13 7.88 -8.85
N GLN A 222 0.92 7.37 -8.59
CA GLN A 222 -0.28 8.17 -8.38
C GLN A 222 -0.61 8.25 -6.88
N SER A 223 -0.55 9.44 -6.29
CA SER A 223 -1.04 9.70 -4.92
C SER A 223 -0.39 8.85 -3.82
N GLY A 224 0.89 8.51 -3.99
CA GLY A 224 1.68 7.80 -2.98
C GLY A 224 3.07 7.49 -3.50
N ASN A 225 4.12 7.75 -2.71
CA ASN A 225 5.51 7.66 -3.16
C ASN A 225 6.40 7.12 -2.03
N ALA A 226 7.65 6.78 -2.35
CA ALA A 226 8.54 6.09 -1.43
C ALA A 226 9.02 6.95 -0.25
N ILE A 227 9.05 8.29 -0.40
CA ILE A 227 9.44 9.19 0.71
C ILE A 227 8.25 9.68 1.54
N ALA A 228 7.02 9.26 1.23
CA ALA A 228 5.85 9.61 2.03
C ALA A 228 6.02 9.13 3.49
N PRO A 229 5.55 9.88 4.50
CA PRO A 229 5.79 9.54 5.90
C PRO A 229 5.31 8.14 6.30
N TRP A 230 4.29 7.62 5.61
CA TRP A 230 3.69 6.32 5.86
C TRP A 230 4.29 5.16 5.04
N ALA A 231 5.12 5.45 4.03
CA ALA A 231 5.57 4.46 3.05
C ALA A 231 6.64 3.49 3.55
N VAL A 232 7.51 3.94 4.47
CA VAL A 232 8.55 3.12 5.11
C VAL A 232 8.56 3.39 6.60
N SER A 233 8.61 2.33 7.40
CA SER A 233 8.59 2.39 8.85
C SER A 233 9.83 3.09 9.42
N ARG A 234 9.61 3.79 10.53
CA ARG A 234 10.64 4.37 11.42
C ARG A 234 10.82 3.59 12.71
N ASP A 235 9.93 2.64 12.96
CA ASP A 235 10.02 1.66 14.02
C ASP A 235 9.28 0.39 13.59
N ASN A 236 10.02 -0.54 13.00
CA ASN A 236 9.48 -1.81 12.51
C ASN A 236 9.00 -2.74 13.64
N LEU A 237 9.39 -2.49 14.90
CA LEU A 237 9.02 -3.33 16.04
C LEU A 237 7.81 -2.81 16.81
N LYS A 238 7.52 -1.50 16.78
CA LYS A 238 6.40 -0.85 17.49
C LYS A 238 5.10 -1.67 17.43
N TYR A 239 4.52 -1.81 16.24
CA TYR A 239 3.24 -2.51 16.07
C TYR A 239 3.34 -4.03 16.24
N ALA A 240 4.54 -4.62 16.07
CA ALA A 240 4.74 -6.03 16.36
C ALA A 240 4.67 -6.31 17.87
N LEU A 241 5.20 -5.40 18.69
CA LEU A 241 5.14 -5.46 20.14
C LEU A 241 3.72 -5.20 20.65
N GLU A 242 3.08 -4.13 20.19
CA GLU A 242 1.69 -3.79 20.57
C GLU A 242 0.72 -4.95 20.26
N VAL A 243 0.85 -5.57 19.09
CA VAL A 243 0.02 -6.73 18.73
C VAL A 243 0.32 -7.94 19.61
N ALA A 244 1.59 -8.21 19.94
CA ALA A 244 1.94 -9.32 20.81
C ALA A 244 1.41 -9.13 22.24
N GLU A 245 1.49 -7.91 22.78
CA GLU A 245 0.95 -7.54 24.08
C GLU A 245 -0.57 -7.67 24.13
N ALA A 246 -1.27 -7.17 23.11
CA ALA A 246 -2.72 -7.29 22.99
C ALA A 246 -3.20 -8.76 22.84
N LEU A 247 -2.32 -9.66 22.35
CA LEU A 247 -2.54 -11.11 22.35
C LEU A 247 -2.23 -11.78 23.71
N GLY A 248 -1.79 -11.01 24.71
CA GLY A 248 -1.48 -11.48 26.06
C GLY A 248 -0.07 -12.05 26.22
N HIS A 249 0.89 -11.61 25.39
CA HIS A 249 2.28 -12.05 25.47
C HIS A 249 3.20 -10.95 26.00
N GLU A 250 3.99 -11.27 27.03
CA GLU A 250 5.17 -10.49 27.40
C GLU A 250 6.33 -10.90 26.50
N VAL A 251 6.95 -9.92 25.83
CA VAL A 251 7.99 -10.14 24.83
C VAL A 251 9.30 -9.52 25.29
N THR A 252 10.33 -10.34 25.38
CA THR A 252 11.71 -9.94 25.74
C THR A 252 12.72 -10.23 24.63
N SER A 253 12.31 -10.88 23.54
CA SER A 253 13.18 -11.16 22.39
C SER A 253 12.44 -11.18 21.05
N ILE A 254 13.17 -10.87 19.97
CA ILE A 254 12.64 -10.94 18.60
C ILE A 254 12.26 -12.38 18.20
N GLN A 255 12.93 -13.39 18.77
CA GLN A 255 12.56 -14.78 18.51
C GLN A 255 11.17 -15.11 19.06
N GLN A 256 10.81 -14.56 20.23
CA GLN A 256 9.44 -14.72 20.76
C GLN A 256 8.42 -14.06 19.83
N LEU A 257 8.69 -12.85 19.31
CA LEU A 257 7.82 -12.23 18.29
C LEU A 257 7.65 -13.16 17.08
N SER A 258 8.75 -13.69 16.55
CA SER A 258 8.71 -14.60 15.39
C SER A 258 7.84 -15.83 15.68
N ASP A 259 7.97 -16.43 16.85
CA ASP A 259 7.20 -17.59 17.28
C ASP A 259 5.70 -17.27 17.46
N ILE A 260 5.38 -16.12 18.09
CA ILE A 260 4.01 -15.64 18.31
C ILE A 260 3.33 -15.46 16.95
N PHE A 261 3.86 -14.59 16.08
CA PHE A 261 3.24 -14.28 14.78
C PHE A 261 3.09 -15.51 13.88
N THR A 262 4.04 -16.45 13.94
CA THR A 262 3.97 -17.70 13.15
C THR A 262 2.86 -18.62 13.63
N ARG A 263 2.56 -18.66 14.93
CA ARG A 263 1.56 -19.56 15.53
C ARG A 263 0.16 -18.95 15.61
N THR A 264 0.04 -17.63 15.62
CA THR A 264 -1.26 -16.95 15.73
C THR A 264 -2.12 -17.20 14.49
N SER A 265 -3.41 -17.45 14.70
CA SER A 265 -4.37 -17.61 13.60
C SER A 265 -4.64 -16.26 12.92
N LEU A 266 -5.06 -16.28 11.65
CA LEU A 266 -5.45 -15.05 10.94
C LEU A 266 -6.56 -14.30 11.67
N ALA A 267 -7.56 -15.02 12.20
CA ALA A 267 -8.67 -14.41 12.91
C ALA A 267 -8.21 -13.63 14.15
N ALA A 268 -7.26 -14.18 14.92
CA ALA A 268 -6.72 -13.50 16.09
C ALA A 268 -5.82 -12.32 15.70
N LEU A 269 -4.93 -12.50 14.70
CA LEU A 269 -4.09 -11.40 14.19
C LEU A 269 -4.93 -10.22 13.68
N MET A 270 -5.89 -10.50 12.80
CA MET A 270 -6.75 -9.46 12.22
C MET A 270 -7.68 -8.85 13.27
N GLY A 271 -8.11 -9.64 14.26
CA GLY A 271 -8.89 -9.14 15.40
C GLY A 271 -8.16 -8.03 16.15
N VAL A 272 -6.85 -8.18 16.40
CA VAL A 272 -6.04 -7.14 17.06
C VAL A 272 -5.69 -6.00 16.11
N ILE A 273 -5.33 -6.30 14.86
CA ILE A 273 -4.96 -5.28 13.86
C ILE A 273 -6.10 -4.29 13.59
N ASN A 274 -7.35 -4.76 13.63
CA ASN A 274 -8.53 -3.91 13.48
C ASN A 274 -8.69 -2.87 14.60
N GLU A 275 -8.08 -3.08 15.76
CA GLU A 275 -8.22 -2.24 16.95
C GLU A 275 -7.02 -1.28 17.13
N LEU A 276 -6.03 -1.31 16.22
CA LEU A 276 -4.92 -0.36 16.26
C LEU A 276 -5.40 1.05 15.91
N ASP A 277 -5.02 2.01 16.76
CA ASP A 277 -5.46 3.40 16.68
C ASP A 277 -4.27 4.32 16.32
N LEU A 278 -4.28 4.89 15.11
CA LEU A 278 -3.12 5.52 14.47
C LEU A 278 -3.38 6.97 14.05
N THR A 279 -3.15 7.92 14.96
CA THR A 279 -3.41 9.35 14.75
C THR A 279 -2.40 10.07 13.86
N ASP A 280 -1.12 9.68 13.94
CA ASP A 280 0.04 10.34 13.31
C ASP A 280 0.17 10.14 11.79
N ASN A 281 -0.86 9.69 11.07
CA ASN A 281 -0.78 9.27 9.66
C ASN A 281 0.19 8.10 9.38
N SER A 282 0.67 7.37 10.40
CA SER A 282 1.43 6.14 10.16
C SER A 282 0.54 4.98 9.68
N LEU A 283 1.17 3.95 9.13
CA LEU A 283 0.53 2.67 8.80
C LEU A 283 1.12 1.56 9.66
N ALA A 284 0.26 0.76 10.28
CA ALA A 284 0.67 -0.47 10.92
C ALA A 284 1.20 -1.46 9.89
N PHE A 285 2.40 -2.01 10.15
CA PHE A 285 3.10 -2.91 9.24
C PHE A 285 3.29 -2.31 7.84
N SER A 286 4.19 -1.33 7.74
CA SER A 286 4.69 -0.77 6.48
C SER A 286 6.04 -1.40 6.08
N PRO A 287 6.48 -1.22 4.82
CA PRO A 287 7.84 -1.57 4.40
C PRO A 287 8.92 -1.09 5.38
N CYS A 288 10.04 -1.80 5.48
CA CYS A 288 11.14 -1.47 6.37
C CYS A 288 12.49 -1.47 5.64
N VAL A 289 13.50 -0.86 6.24
CA VAL A 289 14.90 -1.09 5.86
C VAL A 289 15.30 -2.44 6.45
N GLU A 290 15.72 -3.40 5.64
CA GLU A 290 15.92 -4.78 6.08
C GLU A 290 17.28 -5.03 6.72
N ARG A 291 17.30 -6.01 7.64
CA ARG A 291 18.52 -6.50 8.25
C ARG A 291 19.38 -7.20 7.20
N VAL A 292 20.60 -6.72 7.01
CA VAL A 292 21.55 -7.30 6.05
C VAL A 292 22.24 -8.54 6.65
N GLY A 293 22.53 -9.52 5.80
CA GLY A 293 23.37 -10.67 6.15
C GLY A 293 22.63 -11.89 6.73
N LEU A 294 21.29 -11.91 6.65
CA LEU A 294 20.50 -13.07 7.04
C LEU A 294 20.75 -14.27 6.10
N PRO A 295 21.05 -15.48 6.62
CA PRO A 295 21.31 -16.65 5.79
C PRO A 295 20.13 -17.00 4.87
N GLY A 296 20.40 -17.14 3.57
CA GLY A 296 19.39 -17.57 2.59
C GLY A 296 18.27 -16.55 2.31
N VAL A 297 18.40 -15.32 2.78
CA VAL A 297 17.42 -14.23 2.56
C VAL A 297 18.00 -13.20 1.60
N GLU A 298 17.32 -12.98 0.47
CA GLU A 298 17.57 -11.82 -0.40
C GLU A 298 16.89 -10.58 0.19
N THR A 299 17.66 -9.53 0.42
CA THR A 299 17.16 -8.23 0.88
C THR A 299 16.61 -7.43 -0.30
N PHE A 300 15.43 -6.85 -0.12
CA PHE A 300 14.78 -5.94 -1.05
C PHE A 300 15.24 -4.49 -0.86
N LEU A 301 15.26 -3.98 0.38
CA LEU A 301 15.61 -2.59 0.71
C LEU A 301 16.65 -2.55 1.84
N THR A 302 17.82 -1.99 1.58
CA THR A 302 18.94 -1.93 2.56
C THR A 302 19.32 -0.52 3.00
N LYS A 303 18.70 0.49 2.39
CA LYS A 303 18.88 1.92 2.66
C LYS A 303 17.52 2.59 2.66
N THR A 304 17.44 3.75 3.28
CA THR A 304 16.21 4.55 3.26
C THR A 304 15.95 5.11 1.86
N PRO A 305 14.69 5.38 1.49
CA PRO A 305 14.36 6.08 0.24
C PRO A 305 15.12 7.39 0.06
N ALA A 306 15.25 8.20 1.12
CA ALA A 306 15.98 9.46 1.08
C ALA A 306 17.48 9.26 0.82
N GLU A 307 18.10 8.24 1.44
CA GLU A 307 19.50 7.89 1.18
C GLU A 307 19.71 7.39 -0.25
N ILE A 308 18.81 6.54 -0.76
CA ILE A 308 18.89 5.99 -2.13
C ILE A 308 18.80 7.12 -3.17
N ILE A 309 17.89 8.07 -2.99
CA ILE A 309 17.79 9.24 -3.88
C ILE A 309 19.07 10.08 -3.81
N ARG A 310 19.56 10.40 -2.60
CA ARG A 310 20.78 11.20 -2.39
C ARG A 310 22.03 10.56 -3.00
N THR A 311 22.08 9.24 -3.04
CA THR A 311 23.22 8.46 -3.56
C THR A 311 23.04 8.04 -5.03
N ASN A 312 21.91 8.38 -5.65
CA ASN A 312 21.53 8.00 -7.02
C ASN A 312 21.49 6.47 -7.25
N GLU A 313 21.16 5.69 -6.22
CA GLU A 313 21.16 4.21 -6.26
C GLU A 313 19.80 3.61 -6.67
N PHE A 314 18.98 4.37 -7.39
CA PHE A 314 17.68 3.94 -7.92
C PHE A 314 17.72 3.71 -9.45
N LEU A 315 16.70 3.02 -9.98
CA LEU A 315 16.54 2.79 -11.42
C LEU A 315 16.42 4.12 -12.17
N GLN A 316 17.32 4.35 -13.12
CA GLN A 316 17.35 5.55 -13.95
C GLN A 316 16.32 5.46 -15.10
N ILE A 317 15.03 5.50 -14.76
CA ILE A 317 13.90 5.32 -15.69
C ILE A 317 12.98 6.55 -15.74
N PRO A 318 12.28 6.81 -16.85
CA PRO A 318 11.21 7.82 -16.90
C PRO A 318 10.14 7.57 -15.83
N MET A 319 9.63 8.63 -15.22
CA MET A 319 8.55 8.55 -14.22
C MET A 319 7.48 9.61 -14.40
N ILE A 320 6.22 9.24 -14.13
CA ILE A 320 5.12 10.18 -13.85
C ILE A 320 4.83 10.11 -12.35
N LEU A 321 4.75 11.26 -11.68
CA LEU A 321 4.25 11.41 -10.32
C LEU A 321 3.01 12.32 -10.34
N GLY A 322 2.07 12.10 -9.44
CA GLY A 322 0.98 13.05 -9.26
C GLY A 322 0.15 12.85 -8.01
N TYR A 323 -0.76 13.78 -7.83
CA TYR A 323 -1.66 13.90 -6.68
C TYR A 323 -2.95 14.62 -7.11
N VAL A 324 -3.98 14.61 -6.27
CA VAL A 324 -5.25 15.31 -6.47
C VAL A 324 -5.35 16.58 -5.62
N ASP A 325 -6.39 17.40 -5.81
CA ASP A 325 -6.61 18.61 -5.01
C ASP A 325 -6.88 18.28 -3.53
N ASN A 326 -7.77 17.33 -3.24
CA ASN A 326 -8.20 17.02 -1.86
C ASN A 326 -7.74 15.63 -1.41
N GLU A 327 -6.43 15.41 -1.40
CA GLU A 327 -5.83 14.13 -0.96
C GLU A 327 -6.27 13.72 0.44
N GLY A 328 -6.50 14.68 1.34
CA GLY A 328 -6.89 14.41 2.73
C GLY A 328 -8.26 13.78 2.90
N THR A 329 -9.06 13.74 1.83
CA THR A 329 -10.34 13.00 1.84
C THR A 329 -10.17 11.50 2.09
N ILE A 330 -8.94 10.98 1.98
CA ILE A 330 -8.57 9.63 2.42
C ILE A 330 -8.85 9.37 3.90
N ARG A 331 -8.85 10.41 4.76
CA ARG A 331 -9.22 10.31 6.20
C ARG A 331 -10.50 11.06 6.54
N SER A 332 -11.39 11.20 5.55
CA SER A 332 -12.68 11.85 5.77
C SER A 332 -13.53 11.08 6.77
N GLU A 333 -13.61 9.76 6.69
CA GLU A 333 -14.43 8.94 7.61
C GLU A 333 -13.98 9.13 9.06
N GLU A 334 -12.69 9.09 9.33
CA GLU A 334 -12.12 9.28 10.67
C GLU A 334 -12.49 10.63 11.27
N ALA A 335 -12.50 11.71 10.47
CA ALA A 335 -12.88 13.04 10.96
C ALA A 335 -14.30 13.12 11.55
N LEU A 336 -15.15 12.14 11.25
CA LEU A 336 -16.58 12.18 11.46
C LEU A 336 -17.06 11.13 12.45
N GLU A 337 -16.25 10.10 12.62
CA GLU A 337 -16.48 9.04 13.57
C GLU A 337 -15.86 9.36 14.93
N GLY A 338 -16.61 9.03 15.98
CA GLY A 338 -16.12 9.07 17.36
C GLY A 338 -15.69 10.45 17.82
N ASP A 339 -14.47 10.53 18.35
CA ASP A 339 -13.87 11.70 18.99
C ASP A 339 -12.61 12.17 18.25
N TRP A 340 -12.39 11.81 16.99
CA TRP A 340 -11.15 12.06 16.26
C TRP A 340 -10.72 13.53 16.22
N LEU A 341 -11.59 14.42 15.71
CA LEU A 341 -11.32 15.87 15.69
C LEU A 341 -11.19 16.44 17.12
N GLN A 342 -11.94 15.89 18.07
CA GLN A 342 -11.83 16.28 19.47
C GLN A 342 -10.45 15.89 20.05
N ARG A 343 -9.94 14.70 19.73
CA ARG A 343 -8.60 14.25 20.12
C ARG A 343 -7.52 15.14 19.48
N MET A 344 -7.66 15.46 18.20
CA MET A 344 -6.77 16.39 17.51
C MET A 344 -6.78 17.79 18.12
N GLN A 345 -7.96 18.29 18.50
CA GLN A 345 -8.10 19.54 19.25
C GLN A 345 -7.44 19.48 20.63
N ASN A 346 -7.57 18.35 21.33
CA ASN A 346 -7.02 18.18 22.67
C ASN A 346 -5.50 18.00 22.67
N SER A 347 -4.97 17.31 21.65
CA SER A 347 -3.57 16.92 21.55
C SER A 347 -3.12 16.89 20.09
N PHE A 348 -2.83 18.07 19.53
CA PHE A 348 -2.36 18.18 18.14
C PHE A 348 -1.00 17.50 17.93
N THR A 349 -0.19 17.36 18.99
CA THR A 349 1.10 16.65 18.95
C THR A 349 0.94 15.19 18.54
N ASP A 350 -0.15 14.53 18.95
CA ASP A 350 -0.42 13.12 18.60
C ASP A 350 -0.74 12.93 17.11
N PHE A 351 -0.98 14.03 16.38
CA PHE A 351 -1.33 14.06 14.97
C PHE A 351 -0.18 14.55 14.09
N LEU A 352 0.97 14.90 14.69
CA LEU A 352 2.18 15.18 13.93
C LEU A 352 2.65 13.92 13.19
N GLN A 353 3.09 14.09 11.97
CA GLN A 353 3.48 12.96 11.14
C GLN A 353 4.75 12.25 11.66
N PRO A 354 4.93 10.94 11.38
CA PRO A 354 6.01 10.14 11.96
C PRO A 354 7.40 10.52 11.47
N ASP A 355 7.51 11.33 10.41
CA ASP A 355 8.78 11.76 9.83
C ASP A 355 9.34 13.05 10.44
N LEU A 356 8.85 13.42 11.63
CA LEU A 356 9.44 14.45 12.47
C LEU A 356 10.10 13.85 13.71
N LYS A 357 11.23 14.42 14.10
CA LYS A 357 11.90 14.15 15.37
C LYS A 357 12.14 15.45 16.14
N PHE A 358 11.88 15.39 17.44
CA PHE A 358 12.09 16.48 18.36
C PHE A 358 13.04 16.04 19.49
N GLU A 359 13.94 16.93 19.89
CA GLU A 359 14.87 16.70 20.99
C GLU A 359 14.21 16.93 22.36
N THR A 360 13.19 17.79 22.40
CA THR A 360 12.47 18.15 23.63
C THR A 360 10.99 18.33 23.34
N SER A 361 10.13 18.06 24.33
CA SER A 361 8.68 18.32 24.23
C SER A 361 8.37 19.80 23.98
N ALA A 362 9.22 20.73 24.45
CA ALA A 362 9.03 22.15 24.18
C ALA A 362 9.20 22.49 22.68
N GLN A 363 10.14 21.82 22.01
CA GLN A 363 10.37 21.96 20.56
C GLN A 363 9.21 21.36 19.77
N GLU A 364 8.76 20.16 20.15
CA GLU A 364 7.59 19.48 19.59
C GLU A 364 6.34 20.36 19.68
N THR A 365 6.00 20.85 20.87
CA THR A 365 4.84 21.74 21.07
C THR A 365 4.95 23.03 20.25
N ALA A 366 6.16 23.60 20.11
CA ALA A 366 6.36 24.80 19.31
C ALA A 366 6.11 24.56 17.81
N VAL A 367 6.59 23.42 17.28
CA VAL A 367 6.37 23.03 15.88
C VAL A 367 4.90 22.65 15.65
N ALA A 368 4.28 21.89 16.56
CA ALA A 368 2.85 21.60 16.55
C ALA A 368 2.00 22.87 16.48
N GLN A 369 2.34 23.85 17.32
CA GLN A 369 1.65 25.14 17.34
C GLN A 369 1.85 25.93 16.04
N ASN A 370 3.03 25.84 15.41
CA ASN A 370 3.30 26.47 14.11
C ASN A 370 2.46 25.84 12.99
N ILE A 371 2.42 24.49 12.93
CA ILE A 371 1.59 23.73 11.97
C ILE A 371 0.11 24.04 12.18
N ARG A 372 -0.36 23.99 13.43
CA ARG A 372 -1.74 24.35 13.76
C ARG A 372 -2.10 25.79 13.36
N THR A 373 -1.16 26.72 13.51
CA THR A 373 -1.35 28.10 13.06
C THR A 373 -1.43 28.19 11.53
N PHE A 374 -0.61 27.44 10.81
CA PHE A 374 -0.57 27.45 9.35
C PHE A 374 -1.86 26.92 8.72
N TYR A 375 -2.37 25.79 9.21
CA TYR A 375 -3.58 25.16 8.65
C TYR A 375 -4.88 25.70 9.24
N PHE A 376 -4.95 25.86 10.56
CA PHE A 376 -6.22 26.14 11.25
C PHE A 376 -6.33 27.58 11.74
N ALA A 377 -5.33 28.45 11.49
CA ALA A 377 -5.24 29.79 12.07
C ALA A 377 -5.39 29.83 13.62
N ASN A 378 -5.20 28.69 14.29
CA ASN A 378 -5.52 28.41 15.70
C ASN A 378 -7.00 28.43 16.10
N ASP A 379 -7.90 28.45 15.13
CA ASP A 379 -9.33 28.25 15.34
C ASP A 379 -9.61 26.84 15.88
N PRO A 380 -10.81 26.60 16.46
CA PRO A 380 -11.20 25.28 16.94
C PRO A 380 -11.12 24.22 15.83
N ILE A 381 -10.59 23.06 16.15
CA ILE A 381 -10.57 21.87 15.28
C ILE A 381 -11.84 21.08 15.57
N ASP A 382 -12.85 21.29 14.73
CA ASP A 382 -14.13 20.59 14.77
C ASP A 382 -14.71 20.46 13.36
N LEU A 383 -15.97 20.04 13.23
CA LEU A 383 -16.61 19.86 11.92
C LEU A 383 -16.72 21.16 11.10
N THR A 384 -16.52 22.34 11.70
CA THR A 384 -16.50 23.62 10.97
C THR A 384 -15.15 23.92 10.33
N SER A 385 -14.08 23.22 10.73
CA SER A 385 -12.72 23.36 10.19
C SER A 385 -12.30 22.14 9.37
N VAL A 386 -13.26 21.51 8.70
CA VAL A 386 -13.05 20.21 8.08
C VAL A 386 -12.24 20.31 6.78
N ASP A 387 -12.35 21.44 6.08
CA ASP A 387 -11.54 21.72 4.90
C ASP A 387 -10.07 21.89 5.29
N GLU A 388 -9.79 22.63 6.38
CA GLU A 388 -8.43 22.78 6.93
C GLU A 388 -7.86 21.44 7.41
N TYR A 389 -8.71 20.55 7.94
CA TYR A 389 -8.31 19.18 8.27
C TYR A 389 -7.93 18.38 7.02
N VAL A 390 -8.74 18.44 5.96
CA VAL A 390 -8.46 17.78 4.68
C VAL A 390 -7.16 18.33 4.06
N ASP A 391 -6.93 19.64 4.11
CA ASP A 391 -5.68 20.25 3.64
C ASP A 391 -4.48 19.72 4.43
N TYR A 392 -4.57 19.70 5.77
CA TYR A 392 -3.50 19.18 6.63
C TYR A 392 -3.17 17.71 6.32
N ILE A 393 -4.18 16.85 6.23
CA ILE A 393 -3.98 15.43 5.94
C ILE A 393 -3.43 15.22 4.52
N GLY A 394 -3.99 15.92 3.53
CA GLY A 394 -3.57 15.78 2.13
C GLY A 394 -2.11 16.21 1.92
N ASP A 395 -1.73 17.32 2.54
CA ASP A 395 -0.36 17.83 2.50
C ASP A 395 0.63 16.87 3.15
N THR A 396 0.34 16.44 4.38
CA THR A 396 1.26 15.59 5.16
C THR A 396 1.35 14.16 4.62
N MET A 397 0.27 13.61 4.05
CA MET A 397 0.28 12.24 3.53
C MET A 397 0.81 12.15 2.11
N VAL A 398 0.50 13.10 1.22
CA VAL A 398 0.72 12.91 -0.24
C VAL A 398 1.37 14.10 -0.94
N LEU A 399 0.79 15.29 -0.86
CA LEU A 399 1.19 16.41 -1.72
C LEU A 399 2.64 16.85 -1.48
N VAL A 400 3.02 17.03 -0.21
CA VAL A 400 4.35 17.53 0.14
C VAL A 400 5.44 16.52 -0.25
N SER A 401 5.24 15.24 0.06
CA SER A 401 6.16 14.16 -0.30
C SER A 401 6.29 14.01 -1.82
N THR A 402 5.19 14.11 -2.56
CA THR A 402 5.19 13.95 -4.03
C THR A 402 5.99 15.06 -4.71
N ILE A 403 5.82 16.32 -4.29
CA ILE A 403 6.57 17.45 -4.84
C ILE A 403 8.06 17.37 -4.45
N ARG A 404 8.37 17.00 -3.20
CA ARG A 404 9.75 16.81 -2.73
C ARG A 404 10.46 15.68 -3.49
N GLU A 405 9.77 14.58 -3.77
CA GLU A 405 10.32 13.45 -4.53
C GLU A 405 10.57 13.84 -5.98
N ALA A 406 9.59 14.46 -6.66
CA ALA A 406 9.76 14.94 -8.03
C ALA A 406 10.97 15.89 -8.14
N ARG A 407 11.11 16.82 -7.19
CA ARG A 407 12.26 17.73 -7.11
C ARG A 407 13.58 16.98 -6.95
N SER A 408 13.63 16.02 -6.02
CA SER A 408 14.86 15.30 -5.68
C SER A 408 15.29 14.35 -6.80
N ARG A 409 14.36 13.60 -7.39
CA ARG A 409 14.62 12.71 -8.52
C ARG A 409 15.03 13.48 -9.77
N ALA A 410 14.39 14.61 -10.07
CA ALA A 410 14.77 15.44 -11.22
C ALA A 410 16.16 16.08 -11.07
N ALA A 411 16.64 16.28 -9.84
CA ALA A 411 18.01 16.72 -9.57
C ALA A 411 19.03 15.57 -9.64
N ALA A 412 18.61 14.35 -9.28
CA ALA A 412 19.43 13.15 -9.18
C ALA A 412 19.54 12.33 -10.49
N SER A 413 18.58 12.47 -11.41
CA SER A 413 18.48 11.67 -12.63
C SER A 413 18.45 12.50 -13.90
N ALA A 414 18.99 11.94 -14.98
CA ALA A 414 18.80 12.46 -16.33
C ALA A 414 17.51 11.94 -17.00
N SER A 415 16.84 10.95 -16.39
CA SER A 415 15.58 10.43 -16.90
C SER A 415 14.45 11.43 -16.66
N PRO A 416 13.50 11.56 -17.61
CA PRO A 416 12.45 12.57 -17.50
C PRO A 416 11.48 12.24 -16.37
N ILE A 417 11.25 13.24 -15.52
CA ILE A 417 10.24 13.22 -14.48
C ILE A 417 9.07 14.10 -14.93
N TYR A 418 7.86 13.59 -14.87
CA TYR A 418 6.64 14.33 -15.19
C TYR A 418 5.79 14.44 -13.93
N LEU A 419 5.32 15.64 -13.61
CA LEU A 419 4.45 15.89 -12.46
C LEU A 419 3.07 16.33 -12.93
N TYR A 420 2.00 15.82 -12.30
CA TYR A 420 0.65 16.32 -12.49
C TYR A 420 -0.09 16.57 -11.17
N GLN A 421 -1.10 17.42 -11.24
CA GLN A 421 -2.15 17.59 -10.24
C GLN A 421 -3.50 17.41 -10.93
N PHE A 422 -4.39 16.59 -10.38
CA PHE A 422 -5.72 16.35 -10.92
C PHE A 422 -6.81 16.98 -10.04
N SER A 423 -7.68 17.78 -10.66
CA SER A 423 -8.64 18.62 -9.94
C SER A 423 -10.08 18.46 -10.43
N TYR A 424 -10.29 17.71 -11.51
CA TYR A 424 -11.60 17.52 -12.11
C TYR A 424 -12.49 16.62 -11.26
N ARG A 425 -13.74 17.02 -11.06
CA ARG A 425 -14.79 16.19 -10.44
C ARG A 425 -15.99 16.13 -11.38
N GLY A 426 -16.44 14.96 -11.73
CA GLY A 426 -17.46 14.71 -12.74
C GLY A 426 -18.48 13.69 -12.25
N THR A 427 -19.13 13.02 -13.19
CA THR A 427 -20.17 12.01 -12.90
C THR A 427 -19.66 10.57 -12.91
N LEU A 428 -18.45 10.34 -13.40
CA LEU A 428 -17.81 9.02 -13.36
C LEU A 428 -17.25 8.69 -11.97
N GLY A 429 -16.76 9.71 -11.25
CA GLY A 429 -16.38 9.58 -9.85
C GLY A 429 -17.56 9.18 -8.97
N GLN A 430 -17.25 8.53 -7.85
CA GLN A 430 -18.30 8.24 -6.87
C GLN A 430 -18.80 9.56 -6.26
N PRO A 431 -20.12 9.70 -6.05
CA PRO A 431 -20.64 10.86 -5.36
C PRO A 431 -20.11 10.84 -3.92
N PHE A 432 -19.15 11.72 -3.64
CA PHE A 432 -18.76 12.03 -2.28
C PHE A 432 -19.91 12.82 -1.66
N VAL A 433 -20.81 12.13 -0.94
CA VAL A 433 -21.96 12.75 -0.29
C VAL A 433 -21.89 12.48 1.19
N ALA A 434 -21.69 13.61 1.88
CA ALA A 434 -21.68 13.79 3.31
C ALA A 434 -20.59 13.02 4.05
N PRO A 435 -20.03 13.66 5.08
CA PRO A 435 -20.20 15.06 5.53
C PRO A 435 -19.09 16.02 5.09
N ILE A 436 -18.10 15.61 4.29
CA ILE A 436 -17.10 16.54 3.69
C ILE A 436 -17.41 16.66 2.20
N ASP A 437 -17.97 17.79 1.76
CA ASP A 437 -18.28 18.00 0.34
C ASP A 437 -17.19 18.84 -0.32
N VAL A 438 -16.25 18.19 -1.01
CA VAL A 438 -15.17 18.89 -1.72
C VAL A 438 -15.57 19.25 -3.15
N GLU A 439 -15.40 20.50 -3.57
CA GLU A 439 -15.85 20.92 -4.92
C GLU A 439 -14.92 20.46 -6.07
N SER A 440 -13.74 19.92 -5.74
CA SER A 440 -12.74 19.41 -6.69
C SER A 440 -12.38 17.94 -6.41
N ALA A 441 -11.39 17.40 -7.11
CA ALA A 441 -11.05 15.98 -7.04
C ALA A 441 -10.69 15.51 -5.62
N ALA A 442 -11.38 14.47 -5.16
CA ALA A 442 -11.06 13.73 -3.94
C ALA A 442 -9.99 12.65 -4.20
N HIS A 443 -9.45 12.06 -3.15
CA HIS A 443 -8.48 10.96 -3.26
C HIS A 443 -9.08 9.82 -4.10
N SER A 444 -8.31 9.31 -5.06
CA SER A 444 -8.73 8.30 -6.05
C SER A 444 -9.72 8.75 -7.12
N GLU A 445 -10.15 10.02 -7.16
CA GLU A 445 -11.15 10.50 -8.11
C GLU A 445 -10.72 10.28 -9.56
N GLU A 446 -9.44 10.46 -9.90
CA GLU A 446 -8.95 10.33 -11.27
C GLU A 446 -9.09 8.91 -11.83
N LEU A 447 -9.10 7.92 -10.94
CA LEU A 447 -9.13 6.50 -11.29
C LEU A 447 -10.47 6.12 -11.93
N ALA A 448 -11.55 6.81 -11.55
CA ALA A 448 -12.88 6.62 -12.15
C ALA A 448 -12.92 7.01 -13.64
N TYR A 449 -12.08 7.96 -14.06
CA TYR A 449 -11.93 8.39 -15.45
C TYR A 449 -10.95 7.51 -16.23
N MET A 450 -10.09 6.76 -15.53
CA MET A 450 -9.14 5.82 -16.14
C MET A 450 -9.74 4.42 -16.32
N PHE A 451 -10.48 3.93 -15.32
CA PHE A 451 -10.82 2.51 -15.17
C PHE A 451 -12.33 2.20 -15.23
N TYR A 452 -13.01 2.64 -16.27
CA TYR A 452 -14.41 2.29 -16.52
C TYR A 452 -14.56 1.30 -17.69
N ASP A 453 -15.66 0.53 -17.69
CA ASP A 453 -15.99 -0.37 -18.81
C ASP A 453 -16.89 0.30 -19.85
N ASN A 454 -18.20 0.31 -19.60
CA ASN A 454 -19.19 1.02 -20.41
C ASN A 454 -19.81 2.11 -19.55
N PRO A 455 -19.49 3.39 -19.79
CA PRO A 455 -20.15 4.46 -19.08
C PRO A 455 -21.63 4.53 -19.49
N PRO A 456 -22.55 4.95 -18.60
CA PRO A 456 -23.94 5.21 -18.96
C PRO A 456 -24.05 6.12 -20.19
N GLU A 457 -25.08 5.94 -21.03
CA GLU A 457 -25.34 6.83 -22.18
C GLU A 457 -25.53 8.31 -21.76
N THR A 458 -25.87 8.54 -20.49
CA THR A 458 -26.05 9.86 -19.90
C THR A 458 -24.75 10.51 -19.40
N THR A 459 -23.61 9.81 -19.45
CA THR A 459 -22.33 10.36 -19.00
C THR A 459 -21.96 11.60 -19.85
N PRO A 460 -21.61 12.74 -19.23
CA PRO A 460 -21.20 13.94 -19.94
C PRO A 460 -20.01 13.70 -20.87
N VAL A 461 -20.04 14.31 -22.05
CA VAL A 461 -18.92 14.29 -23.01
C VAL A 461 -17.62 14.81 -22.39
N ARG A 462 -17.73 15.74 -21.43
CA ARG A 462 -16.59 16.29 -20.68
C ARG A 462 -15.84 15.20 -19.92
N ASP A 463 -16.56 14.38 -19.14
CA ASP A 463 -15.98 13.27 -18.37
C ASP A 463 -15.25 12.29 -19.28
N LEU A 464 -15.88 11.91 -20.39
CA LEU A 464 -15.29 11.00 -21.38
C LEU A 464 -14.03 11.60 -22.03
N SER A 465 -14.05 12.89 -22.35
CA SER A 465 -12.90 13.57 -22.96
C SER A 465 -11.70 13.62 -22.01
N ILE A 466 -11.93 13.85 -20.71
CA ILE A 466 -10.89 13.83 -19.69
C ILE A 466 -10.34 12.42 -19.51
N GLY A 467 -11.20 11.41 -19.44
CA GLY A 467 -10.79 9.99 -19.40
C GLY A 467 -9.94 9.59 -20.62
N ASP A 468 -10.38 9.97 -21.82
CA ASP A 468 -9.64 9.69 -23.07
C ASP A 468 -8.25 10.33 -23.09
N ILE A 469 -8.14 11.58 -22.61
CA ILE A 469 -6.85 12.27 -22.49
C ILE A 469 -5.95 11.54 -21.49
N LEU A 470 -6.44 11.23 -20.28
CA LEU A 470 -5.66 10.54 -19.26
C LEU A 470 -5.16 9.18 -19.75
N VAL A 471 -6.05 8.33 -20.26
CA VAL A 471 -5.70 6.98 -20.74
C VAL A 471 -4.73 7.05 -21.93
N GLU A 472 -4.90 8.01 -22.85
CA GLU A 472 -3.95 8.19 -23.95
C GLU A 472 -2.58 8.68 -23.46
N ARG A 473 -2.51 9.58 -22.48
CA ARG A 473 -1.24 10.02 -21.88
C ARG A 473 -0.51 8.86 -21.21
N TRP A 474 -1.21 8.06 -20.40
CA TRP A 474 -0.63 6.91 -19.69
C TRP A 474 -0.13 5.84 -20.66
N THR A 475 -0.94 5.51 -21.67
CA THR A 475 -0.56 4.48 -22.65
C THR A 475 0.52 4.97 -23.63
N ASN A 476 0.56 6.26 -23.99
CA ASN A 476 1.66 6.84 -24.75
C ASN A 476 2.96 6.89 -23.94
N PHE A 477 2.87 7.17 -22.64
CA PHE A 477 4.02 7.05 -21.74
C PHE A 477 4.50 5.60 -21.68
N ALA A 478 3.60 4.62 -21.54
CA ALA A 478 3.97 3.21 -21.58
C ALA A 478 4.64 2.82 -22.91
N LYS A 479 4.17 3.34 -24.05
CA LYS A 479 4.75 3.08 -25.38
C LYS A 479 6.09 3.76 -25.63
N THR A 480 6.30 4.96 -25.10
CA THR A 480 7.38 5.86 -25.59
C THR A 480 8.24 6.51 -24.51
N GLY A 481 7.80 6.48 -23.24
CA GLY A 481 8.40 7.22 -22.14
C GLY A 481 8.01 8.70 -22.12
N ASN A 482 7.08 9.12 -22.99
CA ASN A 482 6.60 10.49 -23.10
C ASN A 482 5.05 10.51 -23.09
N PRO A 483 4.41 11.26 -22.17
CA PRO A 483 2.96 11.30 -22.04
C PRO A 483 2.27 12.27 -23.01
N THR A 484 2.90 12.63 -24.14
CA THR A 484 2.29 13.50 -25.15
C THR A 484 1.08 12.80 -25.77
N THR A 485 -0.01 13.55 -25.96
CA THR A 485 -1.28 13.08 -26.55
C THR A 485 -1.68 13.98 -27.71
N THR A 486 -2.46 13.44 -28.65
CA THR A 486 -3.05 14.22 -29.76
C THR A 486 -4.40 14.84 -29.38
N LEU A 487 -4.97 14.41 -28.25
CA LEU A 487 -6.27 14.85 -27.74
C LEU A 487 -6.19 16.15 -26.93
N SER A 488 -4.99 16.62 -26.61
CA SER A 488 -4.74 17.87 -25.90
C SER A 488 -3.71 18.70 -26.66
N GLN A 489 -3.91 20.02 -26.72
CA GLN A 489 -2.92 20.95 -27.27
C GLN A 489 -1.78 21.24 -26.28
N ILE A 490 -1.88 20.72 -25.06
CA ILE A 490 -0.92 20.95 -23.98
C ILE A 490 0.25 19.97 -24.08
N THR A 491 1.45 20.54 -24.23
CA THR A 491 2.70 19.79 -24.17
C THR A 491 3.13 19.61 -22.72
N TRP A 492 3.17 18.37 -22.24
CA TRP A 492 3.68 18.04 -20.91
C TRP A 492 5.20 18.09 -20.92
N THR A 493 5.76 19.20 -20.44
CA THR A 493 7.21 19.33 -20.30
C THR A 493 7.66 18.67 -19.00
N PRO A 494 8.81 17.96 -18.98
CA PRO A 494 9.34 17.37 -17.76
C PRO A 494 9.58 18.40 -16.65
N TYR A 495 9.43 17.96 -15.41
CA TYR A 495 9.90 18.64 -14.22
C TYR A 495 11.44 18.62 -14.21
N THR A 496 12.04 19.79 -13.96
CA THR A 496 13.50 19.94 -13.82
C THR A 496 13.81 20.85 -12.64
N SER A 497 15.04 20.80 -12.13
CA SER A 497 15.47 21.71 -11.05
C SER A 497 15.39 23.20 -11.44
N SER A 498 15.50 23.53 -12.74
CA SER A 498 15.35 24.90 -13.24
C SER A 498 13.91 25.30 -13.53
N GLN A 499 13.06 24.32 -13.86
CA GLN A 499 11.69 24.53 -14.28
C GLN A 499 10.83 23.43 -13.64
N ALA A 500 10.24 23.76 -12.49
CA ALA A 500 9.34 22.90 -11.74
C ALA A 500 7.96 22.80 -12.42
N ASN A 501 7.95 22.37 -13.69
CA ASN A 501 6.75 22.26 -14.50
C ASN A 501 5.86 21.11 -14.01
N TYR A 502 4.56 21.32 -14.04
CA TYR A 502 3.57 20.26 -13.85
C TYR A 502 2.34 20.52 -14.71
N ILE A 503 1.59 19.46 -15.05
CA ILE A 503 0.27 19.61 -15.63
C ILE A 503 -0.76 19.73 -14.51
N ARG A 504 -1.67 20.70 -14.61
CA ARG A 504 -2.90 20.73 -13.85
C ARG A 504 -4.05 20.29 -14.76
N VAL A 505 -4.73 19.21 -14.41
CA VAL A 505 -6.02 18.85 -14.99
C VAL A 505 -7.07 19.65 -14.22
N LEU A 506 -7.74 20.56 -14.92
CA LEU A 506 -8.51 21.65 -14.33
C LEU A 506 -9.75 21.16 -13.58
N SER A 507 -10.13 21.89 -12.52
CA SER A 507 -11.42 21.74 -11.86
C SER A 507 -12.57 22.22 -12.75
N ASN A 508 -13.82 21.97 -12.36
CA ASN A 508 -14.97 22.48 -13.10
C ASN A 508 -14.97 24.01 -13.20
N GLU A 509 -14.70 24.68 -12.08
CA GLU A 509 -14.66 26.14 -12.02
C GLU A 509 -13.58 26.70 -12.95
N GLU A 510 -12.39 26.10 -12.94
CA GLU A 510 -11.29 26.53 -13.80
C GLU A 510 -11.60 26.32 -15.29
N ILE A 511 -12.23 25.20 -15.66
CA ILE A 511 -12.68 24.95 -17.04
C ILE A 511 -13.66 26.03 -17.51
N GLU A 512 -14.56 26.49 -16.62
CA GLU A 512 -15.53 27.54 -16.95
C GLU A 512 -14.89 28.92 -17.11
N GLN A 513 -13.74 29.16 -16.49
CA GLN A 513 -13.01 30.43 -16.57
C GLN A 513 -12.05 30.51 -17.77
N VAL A 514 -11.61 29.38 -18.30
CA VAL A 514 -10.64 29.34 -19.41
C VAL A 514 -11.36 29.56 -20.75
N GLU A 515 -10.97 30.61 -21.50
CA GLU A 515 -11.56 30.95 -22.80
C GLU A 515 -11.28 29.89 -23.90
N SER A 516 -10.33 28.98 -23.68
CA SER A 516 -10.02 27.85 -24.56
C SER A 516 -10.75 26.56 -24.14
N ALA A 517 -11.18 25.76 -25.11
CA ALA A 517 -11.76 24.43 -24.88
C ALA A 517 -10.69 23.40 -24.46
N THR A 518 -9.95 23.68 -23.39
CA THR A 518 -8.84 22.86 -22.85
C THR A 518 -9.18 22.40 -21.44
N PHE A 519 -8.87 21.15 -21.11
CA PHE A 519 -9.08 20.58 -19.78
C PHE A 519 -7.82 20.56 -18.91
N GLU A 520 -6.70 21.04 -19.45
CA GLU A 520 -5.40 20.96 -18.81
C GLU A 520 -4.61 22.26 -19.07
N VAL A 521 -3.69 22.58 -18.18
CA VAL A 521 -2.71 23.67 -18.34
C VAL A 521 -1.35 23.23 -17.83
N VAL A 522 -0.28 23.86 -18.31
CA VAL A 522 1.07 23.70 -17.74
C VAL A 522 1.32 24.86 -16.78
N LEU A 523 1.63 24.53 -15.54
CA LEU A 523 1.98 25.48 -14.48
C LEU A 523 3.38 25.19 -13.96
N GLN A 524 3.89 26.09 -13.11
CA GLN A 524 5.19 25.98 -12.49
C GLN A 524 5.11 26.23 -10.99
N ARG A 525 5.98 25.54 -10.24
CA ARG A 525 6.11 25.69 -8.78
C ARG A 525 4.78 25.40 -8.06
N PRO A 526 4.32 24.13 -8.05
CA PRO A 526 3.09 23.77 -7.37
C PRO A 526 3.17 24.11 -5.88
N HIS A 527 2.10 24.70 -5.35
CA HIS A 527 1.90 24.96 -3.91
C HIS A 527 3.11 25.61 -3.20
N PRO A 528 3.57 26.79 -3.66
CA PRO A 528 4.85 27.37 -3.22
C PRO A 528 4.87 27.71 -1.72
N ASP A 529 3.74 28.13 -1.15
CA ASP A 529 3.66 28.52 0.26
C ASP A 529 3.70 27.29 1.18
N THR A 530 2.87 26.29 0.91
CA THR A 530 2.88 24.98 1.59
C THR A 530 4.27 24.34 1.55
N ILE A 531 4.87 24.27 0.35
CA ILE A 531 6.17 23.63 0.19
C ILE A 531 7.28 24.40 0.92
N THR A 532 7.25 25.74 0.89
CA THR A 532 8.21 26.55 1.65
C THR A 532 8.05 26.35 3.16
N PHE A 533 6.82 26.29 3.65
CA PHE A 533 6.52 26.05 5.06
C PHE A 533 7.07 24.70 5.53
N TRP A 534 6.79 23.63 4.80
CA TRP A 534 7.27 22.29 5.14
C TRP A 534 8.78 22.12 4.96
N ASP A 535 9.38 22.71 3.92
CA ASP A 535 10.83 22.67 3.72
C ASP A 535 11.56 23.24 4.96
N GLN A 536 11.07 24.32 5.57
CA GLN A 536 11.65 24.89 6.80
C GLN A 536 11.56 23.96 8.01
N ILE A 537 10.45 23.22 8.15
CA ILE A 537 10.31 22.22 9.23
C ILE A 537 11.28 21.06 8.98
N TYR A 538 11.31 20.52 7.76
CA TYR A 538 12.15 19.39 7.42
C TYR A 538 13.65 19.69 7.46
N GLU A 539 14.07 20.95 7.25
CA GLU A 539 15.47 21.36 7.42
C GLU A 539 16.03 21.06 8.82
N THR A 540 15.18 21.07 9.85
CA THR A 540 15.59 20.89 11.25
C THR A 540 15.08 19.59 11.87
N HIS A 541 13.89 19.14 11.46
CA HIS A 541 13.16 18.09 12.18
C HIS A 541 12.98 16.79 11.40
N PHE A 542 13.42 16.71 10.15
CA PHE A 542 13.20 15.51 9.34
C PHE A 542 13.84 14.27 9.98
N LEU A 543 13.01 13.25 10.19
CA LEU A 543 13.39 11.92 10.59
C LEU A 543 13.28 10.98 9.38
N ASP A 544 14.42 10.48 8.94
CA ASP A 544 14.45 9.46 7.90
C ASP A 544 13.90 8.11 8.42
N ALA A 545 13.53 7.23 7.50
CA ALA A 545 13.15 5.86 7.83
C ALA A 545 14.29 5.14 8.57
N GLN A 546 13.96 4.21 9.46
CA GLN A 546 14.95 3.43 10.19
C GLN A 546 14.35 2.13 10.70
N SER A 547 15.19 1.16 11.01
CA SER A 547 14.74 -0.13 11.55
C SER A 547 15.59 -0.56 12.73
N ASN A 548 14.90 -1.07 13.75
CA ASN A 548 15.41 -1.57 15.01
C ASN A 548 15.47 -3.10 14.96
N TRP A 549 16.55 -3.66 15.52
CA TRP A 549 16.79 -5.11 15.56
C TRP A 549 17.04 -5.63 16.97
N ASP A 550 16.79 -4.80 17.97
CA ASP A 550 16.93 -5.12 19.38
C ASP A 550 15.68 -4.63 20.13
N ILE A 551 15.18 -5.43 21.07
CA ILE A 551 14.10 -5.01 21.97
C ILE A 551 14.77 -4.31 23.14
N ILE A 552 14.54 -3.02 23.27
CA ILE A 552 14.99 -2.25 24.43
C ILE A 552 13.90 -2.40 25.50
N ILE A 553 14.13 -3.28 26.46
CA ILE A 553 13.32 -3.34 27.68
C ILE A 553 13.62 -2.06 28.44
N ARG A 554 12.64 -1.15 28.53
CA ARG A 554 12.73 -0.04 29.49
C ARG A 554 12.43 -0.65 30.85
N ASP A 555 13.43 -0.72 31.72
CA ASP A 555 13.19 -1.04 33.12
C ASP A 555 12.29 0.07 33.69
N GLU A 556 11.11 -0.29 34.19
CA GLU A 556 10.13 0.64 34.81
C GLU A 556 10.59 1.19 36.18
N ASP A 557 11.86 1.02 36.55
CA ASP A 557 12.36 1.26 37.91
C ASP A 557 13.17 2.58 38.10
N ASP A 558 13.34 3.42 37.08
CA ASP A 558 14.14 4.67 37.20
C ASP A 558 13.32 5.97 37.36
N ASP A 559 12.07 5.88 37.81
CA ASP A 559 11.24 7.05 38.18
C ASP A 559 11.14 7.28 39.69
N ASP A 560 12.17 6.90 40.47
CA ASP A 560 12.33 7.40 41.84
C ASP A 560 13.77 7.82 42.19
N SER A 561 13.87 9.11 42.53
CA SER A 561 14.95 9.80 43.24
C SER A 561 16.18 10.31 42.47
N GLY A 562 16.42 11.63 42.51
CA GLY A 562 17.80 12.13 42.42
C GLY A 562 18.03 13.54 41.89
N ASN A 563 17.50 14.57 42.55
CA ASN A 563 18.04 15.92 42.52
C ASN A 563 19.54 15.90 42.91
N GLY A 564 20.47 16.40 42.08
CA GLY A 564 21.88 16.54 42.51
C GLY A 564 22.93 16.80 41.44
N ASP A 565 23.16 18.08 41.17
CA ASP A 565 24.44 18.81 41.08
C ASP A 565 25.76 18.12 40.58
N SER A 566 26.45 18.90 39.76
CA SER A 566 27.86 18.92 39.32
C SER A 566 28.90 17.90 39.86
N GLY A 567 29.82 17.51 38.98
CA GLY A 567 31.10 16.94 39.42
C GLY A 567 31.96 16.36 38.31
N ASN A 568 32.94 17.14 37.88
CA ASN A 568 34.10 16.75 37.09
C ASN A 568 34.99 15.73 37.84
N ASP A 569 35.65 14.82 37.11
CA ASP A 569 37.07 14.40 37.26
C ASP A 569 37.33 12.89 37.07
N ASP A 570 38.06 12.61 35.99
CA ASP A 570 39.35 11.89 35.91
C ASP A 570 39.67 10.62 36.74
N ASN A 571 40.18 9.65 35.98
CA ASN A 571 41.28 8.71 36.28
C ASN A 571 41.09 7.54 37.26
N GLY A 572 41.41 6.34 36.74
CA GLY A 572 42.51 5.56 37.31
C GLY A 572 42.22 4.12 37.73
N ASN A 573 42.68 3.19 36.89
CA ASN A 573 43.48 1.99 37.19
C ASN A 573 43.13 1.00 38.32
N ASP A 574 43.15 -0.27 37.89
CA ASP A 574 43.95 -1.38 38.42
C ASP A 574 43.47 -2.19 39.65
N ASP A 575 43.20 -3.45 39.32
CA ASP A 575 43.80 -4.68 39.86
C ASP A 575 43.32 -5.36 41.16
N ASN A 576 43.18 -6.68 40.96
CA ASN A 576 43.50 -7.81 41.85
C ASN A 576 42.54 -8.23 42.97
N GLY A 577 42.14 -9.51 42.89
CA GLY A 577 42.66 -10.49 43.85
C GLY A 577 41.65 -11.39 44.58
N ASN A 578 41.48 -12.60 44.05
CA ASN A 578 41.50 -13.92 44.69
C ASN A 578 40.80 -14.26 46.04
N ASP A 579 40.17 -15.44 45.97
CA ASP A 579 40.22 -16.60 46.88
C ASP A 579 39.32 -16.72 48.14
N ASP A 580 38.47 -17.75 48.06
CA ASP A 580 38.45 -18.97 48.92
C ASP A 580 37.36 -19.22 49.98
N ASN A 581 36.92 -20.50 49.95
CA ASN A 581 36.29 -21.37 50.96
C ASN A 581 34.82 -21.11 51.34
N GLY A 582 33.93 -22.10 51.50
CA GLY A 582 34.00 -23.58 51.54
C GLY A 582 32.76 -24.15 52.27
N ASN A 583 32.61 -25.48 52.24
CA ASN A 583 31.69 -26.39 52.96
C ASN A 583 30.34 -26.82 52.34
N ASP A 584 30.35 -28.05 51.80
CA ASP A 584 29.71 -29.28 52.31
C ASP A 584 28.33 -29.20 52.99
N ASP A 585 27.34 -29.95 52.48
CA ASP A 585 27.05 -31.30 53.01
C ASP A 585 26.04 -32.10 52.13
N ASN A 586 26.27 -33.41 52.05
CA ASN A 586 25.47 -34.40 51.32
C ASN A 586 24.38 -35.02 52.22
N GLY A 587 23.25 -35.43 51.64
CA GLY A 587 22.25 -36.26 52.30
C GLY A 587 21.33 -36.95 51.29
N ASN A 588 21.47 -38.27 51.20
CA ASN A 588 21.04 -39.19 50.16
C ASN A 588 19.72 -39.93 50.52
N ASP A 589 19.19 -40.68 49.54
CA ASP A 589 18.32 -41.88 49.67
C ASP A 589 16.80 -41.64 49.97
N ASP A 590 15.81 -42.39 49.47
CA ASP A 590 15.69 -43.49 48.50
C ASP A 590 14.17 -43.76 48.24
N VAL A 591 13.83 -44.07 46.99
CA VAL A 591 12.98 -45.16 46.44
C VAL A 591 11.61 -45.59 47.05
N GLY A 592 10.60 -45.69 46.15
CA GLY A 592 9.60 -46.78 46.06
C GLY A 592 8.14 -46.36 46.29
N GLY A 593 7.25 -46.31 45.28
CA GLY A 593 6.43 -47.42 44.71
C GLY A 593 5.05 -47.48 45.42
N ASP A 594 3.87 -47.77 44.88
CA ASP A 594 3.33 -48.23 43.60
C ASP A 594 1.77 -48.08 43.67
N ASP A 595 1.09 -48.19 42.51
CA ASP A 595 -0.31 -48.56 42.25
C ASP A 595 -1.55 -47.69 42.65
N GLY A 596 -2.27 -47.24 41.60
CA GLY A 596 -3.62 -47.74 41.30
C GLY A 596 -4.86 -46.85 41.54
N GLY A 597 -5.61 -46.54 40.46
CA GLY A 597 -7.07 -46.38 40.51
C GLY A 597 -7.69 -45.16 39.78
N ASP A 598 -8.51 -45.48 38.79
CA ASP A 598 -9.44 -44.68 37.97
C ASP A 598 -10.21 -43.52 38.67
N ASP A 599 -10.46 -42.41 37.94
CA ASP A 599 -11.82 -41.99 37.53
C ASP A 599 -11.83 -40.60 36.85
N ASP A 600 -12.73 -40.47 35.87
CA ASP A 600 -13.13 -39.27 35.13
C ASP A 600 -13.54 -38.10 36.04
N ASP A 601 -13.21 -36.84 35.67
CA ASP A 601 -14.22 -35.76 35.59
C ASP A 601 -13.69 -34.38 35.10
N ASN A 602 -14.34 -33.90 34.04
CA ASN A 602 -14.86 -32.55 33.81
C ASN A 602 -13.97 -31.29 33.80
N ASN A 603 -13.60 -30.97 32.56
CA ASN A 603 -13.67 -29.66 31.90
C ASN A 603 -14.68 -28.66 32.54
N SER A 604 -14.16 -27.58 33.15
CA SER A 604 -14.98 -26.42 33.58
C SER A 604 -14.31 -25.05 33.36
N ALA A 605 -13.33 -24.95 32.46
CA ALA A 605 -12.67 -23.68 32.13
C ALA A 605 -13.05 -23.10 30.75
N SER A 606 -13.69 -23.87 29.85
CA SER A 606 -13.97 -23.41 28.48
C SER A 606 -15.33 -22.73 28.28
N THR A 607 -16.20 -22.69 29.28
CA THR A 607 -17.56 -22.15 29.13
C THR A 607 -17.69 -20.68 29.54
N ASN A 608 -16.82 -20.16 30.42
CA ASN A 608 -16.94 -18.79 30.92
C ASN A 608 -16.32 -17.72 30.00
N ILE A 609 -15.43 -18.09 29.06
CA ILE A 609 -14.89 -17.15 28.07
C ILE A 609 -15.89 -16.93 26.92
N GLY A 610 -16.73 -17.93 26.60
CA GLY A 610 -17.75 -17.82 25.56
C GLY A 610 -18.91 -16.87 25.89
N TYR A 611 -19.29 -16.74 27.18
CA TYR A 611 -20.40 -15.88 27.57
C TYR A 611 -20.03 -14.39 27.67
N THR A 612 -18.79 -14.06 28.04
CA THR A 612 -18.33 -12.66 28.09
C THR A 612 -18.21 -12.05 26.69
N PHE A 613 -17.73 -12.82 25.71
CA PHE A 613 -17.65 -12.37 24.31
C PHE A 613 -19.03 -12.18 23.65
N LEU A 614 -20.01 -13.04 23.97
CA LEU A 614 -21.37 -12.92 23.42
C LEU A 614 -22.12 -11.69 23.97
N ILE A 615 -21.85 -11.30 25.22
CA ILE A 615 -22.46 -10.12 25.86
C ILE A 615 -21.86 -8.83 25.28
N VAL A 616 -20.54 -8.77 25.04
CA VAL A 616 -19.90 -7.60 24.41
C VAL A 616 -20.40 -7.41 22.98
N CYS A 617 -20.51 -8.48 22.18
CA CYS A 617 -21.07 -8.40 20.82
C CYS A 617 -22.55 -7.98 20.78
N LEU A 618 -23.35 -8.37 21.79
CA LEU A 618 -24.74 -7.92 21.90
C LEU A 618 -24.85 -6.44 22.26
N PHE A 619 -23.99 -5.93 23.15
CA PHE A 619 -23.97 -4.51 23.51
C PHE A 619 -23.49 -3.62 22.37
N THR A 620 -22.51 -4.04 21.57
CA THR A 620 -22.07 -3.29 20.37
C THR A 620 -23.11 -3.31 19.26
N MET A 621 -23.83 -4.43 19.05
CA MET A 621 -24.96 -4.45 18.11
C MET A 621 -26.12 -3.57 18.59
N LEU A 622 -26.43 -3.56 19.89
CA LEU A 622 -27.49 -2.72 20.44
C LEU A 622 -27.15 -1.22 20.37
N ASN A 623 -25.87 -0.84 20.54
CA ASN A 623 -25.44 0.54 20.35
C ASN A 623 -25.56 0.99 18.88
N LYS A 624 -25.20 0.13 17.91
CA LYS A 624 -25.40 0.43 16.47
C LYS A 624 -26.89 0.54 16.09
N ILE A 625 -27.77 -0.24 16.70
CA ILE A 625 -29.23 -0.15 16.46
C ILE A 625 -29.82 1.13 17.08
N HIS A 626 -29.32 1.60 18.23
CA HIS A 626 -29.76 2.86 18.82
C HIS A 626 -29.28 4.10 18.05
N SER A 627 -28.06 4.09 17.51
CA SER A 627 -27.57 5.19 16.65
C SER A 627 -28.32 5.27 15.31
N SER A 628 -28.78 4.14 14.78
CA SER A 628 -29.52 4.08 13.51
C SER A 628 -30.99 4.53 13.62
N GLN A 629 -31.54 4.69 14.84
CA GLN A 629 -32.93 5.11 15.06
C GLN A 629 -33.09 6.59 15.45
N MET A 630 -32.00 7.36 15.58
CA MET A 630 -32.06 8.80 15.82
C MET A 630 -31.88 9.66 14.54
N LEU A 631 -31.86 9.04 13.35
CA LEU A 631 -31.72 9.72 12.05
C LEU A 631 -32.88 9.42 11.07
N LEU A 632 -34.10 9.27 11.58
CA LEU A 632 -35.34 9.33 10.78
C LEU A 632 -36.18 10.55 11.15
#